data_AF-A0A4Y9ZJB3-F1
#
_entry.id   AF-A0A4Y9ZJB3-F1
#
_cell.length_a   1.000
_cell.length_b   1.000
_cell.length_c   1.000
_cell.angle_alpha   90.00
_cell.angle_beta   90.00
_cell.angle_gamma   90.00
#
_symmetry.space_group_name_H-M   'P 1'
#
loop_
_entity.id
_entity.type
_entity.pdbx_description
1 polymer ?
#
loop_
_entity_poly.entity_id
_entity_poly.type
_entity_poly.pdbx_seq_one_letter_code
_entity_poly.pdbx_strand_id
1 'polypeptide(L)'
;MMIGFGSMALCTAAAKNFSQVFALRFLLGLFESAMLPGVVFYLSTFYKRNELALRVGLFYAAYSIAGAFSGLITFGVFHIQNSEYRAWHFLFWIEGGCTIFFAILAFLWLPRSPVTWWLLSAHEKELAHARLLADSSVVVEEKLNIRDAFNSFKDWNTGFG
;
A
#
# COMPACT_ATOMS: atom_id res chain seq x y z
N MET A 1 -3.91 -4.37 -3.39
CA MET A 1 -3.14 -3.26 -4.02
C MET A 1 -1.76 -3.74 -4.45
N MET A 2 -0.88 -4.15 -3.53
CA MET A 2 0.49 -4.63 -3.86
C MET A 2 0.54 -5.75 -4.91
N ILE A 3 -0.35 -6.76 -4.82
CA ILE A 3 -0.43 -7.83 -5.82
C ILE A 3 -0.83 -7.29 -7.20
N GLY A 4 -1.77 -6.33 -7.25
CA GLY A 4 -2.23 -5.69 -8.49
C GLY A 4 -1.12 -4.86 -9.14
N PHE A 5 -0.40 -4.06 -8.34
CA PHE A 5 0.77 -3.33 -8.81
C PHE A 5 1.84 -4.28 -9.38
N GLY A 6 2.23 -5.31 -8.63
CA GLY A 6 3.26 -6.26 -9.06
C GLY A 6 2.87 -7.05 -10.30
N SER A 7 1.60 -7.45 -10.44
CA SER A 7 1.12 -8.15 -11.64
C SER A 7 1.08 -7.23 -12.87
N MET A 8 0.68 -5.97 -12.74
CA MET A 8 0.76 -5.00 -13.85
C MET A 8 2.20 -4.68 -14.25
N ALA A 9 3.12 -4.62 -13.28
CA ALA A 9 4.56 -4.46 -13.54
C ALA A 9 5.13 -5.64 -14.35
N LEU A 10 4.81 -6.88 -13.97
CA LEU A 10 5.20 -8.07 -14.73
C LEU A 10 4.59 -8.11 -16.14
N CYS A 11 3.31 -7.74 -16.28
CA CYS A 11 2.65 -7.62 -17.57
C CYS A 11 3.30 -6.54 -18.46
N THR A 12 3.82 -5.46 -17.86
CA THR A 12 4.52 -4.39 -18.58
C THR A 12 5.82 -4.90 -19.21
N ALA A 13 6.50 -5.85 -18.57
CA ALA A 13 7.66 -6.53 -19.14
C ALA A 13 7.29 -7.47 -20.31
N ALA A 14 6.05 -7.95 -20.40
CA ALA A 14 5.61 -8.79 -21.50
C ALA A 14 4.97 -8.00 -22.67
N ALA A 15 4.75 -6.70 -22.49
CA ALA A 15 4.08 -5.86 -23.46
C ALA A 15 4.94 -5.62 -24.71
N LYS A 16 4.34 -5.81 -25.89
CA LYS A 16 5.02 -5.67 -27.19
C LYS A 16 4.61 -4.40 -27.94
N ASN A 17 3.47 -3.82 -27.57
CA ASN A 17 2.86 -2.68 -28.26
C ASN A 17 2.81 -1.44 -27.38
N PHE A 18 2.95 -0.25 -27.98
CA PHE A 18 2.88 1.03 -27.26
C PHE A 18 1.54 1.22 -26.53
N SER A 19 0.43 0.87 -27.18
CA SER A 19 -0.91 0.95 -26.56
C SER A 19 -1.04 0.05 -25.33
N GLN A 20 -0.41 -1.14 -25.34
CA GLN A 20 -0.41 -2.04 -24.18
C GLN A 20 0.40 -1.45 -23.02
N VAL A 21 1.58 -0.90 -23.30
CA VAL A 21 2.41 -0.24 -22.28
C VAL A 21 1.67 0.95 -21.67
N PHE A 22 0.97 1.74 -22.48
CA PHE A 22 0.19 2.88 -22.02
C PHE A 22 -0.97 2.45 -21.11
N ALA A 23 -1.75 1.46 -21.53
CA ALA A 23 -2.86 0.93 -20.73
C ALA A 23 -2.37 0.35 -19.39
N LEU A 24 -1.27 -0.41 -19.40
CA LEU A 24 -0.68 -0.98 -18.19
C LEU A 24 -0.15 0.11 -17.25
N ARG A 25 0.45 1.17 -17.78
CA ARG A 25 0.89 2.34 -16.99
C ARG A 25 -0.28 3.06 -16.33
N PHE A 26 -1.38 3.22 -17.04
CA PHE A 26 -2.59 3.82 -16.48
C PHE A 26 -3.14 2.99 -15.31
N LEU A 27 -3.26 1.67 -15.50
CA LEU A 27 -3.72 0.77 -14.44
C LEU A 27 -2.78 0.73 -13.24
N LEU A 28 -1.47 0.76 -13.48
CA LEU A 28 -0.46 0.78 -12.43
C LEU A 28 -0.59 2.03 -11.56
N GLY A 29 -0.78 3.21 -12.17
CA GLY A 29 -1.03 4.45 -11.43
C GLY A 29 -2.33 4.41 -10.61
N LEU A 30 -3.36 3.74 -11.12
CA LEU A 30 -4.62 3.55 -10.38
C LEU A 30 -4.40 2.73 -9.09
N PHE A 31 -3.62 1.65 -9.16
CA PHE A 31 -3.28 0.85 -7.97
C PHE A 31 -2.35 1.58 -6.99
N GLU A 32 -1.42 2.38 -7.50
CA GLU A 32 -0.48 3.16 -6.68
C GLU A 32 -1.18 4.28 -5.90
N SER A 33 -2.16 4.94 -6.52
CA SER A 33 -2.89 6.06 -5.90
C SER A 33 -3.56 5.71 -4.56
N ALA A 34 -4.02 4.47 -4.42
CA ALA A 34 -4.72 4.01 -3.23
C ALA A 34 -3.78 3.50 -2.11
N MET A 35 -2.48 3.38 -2.39
CA MET A 35 -1.49 2.86 -1.44
C MET A 35 -1.35 3.76 -0.21
N LEU A 36 -1.10 5.06 -0.43
CA LEU A 36 -0.91 6.03 0.65
C LEU A 36 -2.13 6.15 1.57
N PRO A 37 -3.36 6.43 1.07
CA PRO A 37 -4.54 6.48 1.93
C PRO A 37 -4.83 5.12 2.59
N GLY A 38 -4.55 4.01 1.90
CA GLY A 38 -4.70 2.67 2.46
C GLY A 38 -3.77 2.40 3.65
N VAL A 39 -2.49 2.79 3.57
CA VAL A 39 -1.52 2.66 4.66
C VAL A 39 -1.89 3.55 5.84
N VAL A 40 -2.30 4.80 5.59
CA VAL A 40 -2.69 5.73 6.65
C VAL A 40 -3.95 5.23 7.37
N PHE A 41 -4.96 4.74 6.64
CA PHE A 41 -6.16 4.15 7.21
C PHE A 41 -5.87 2.87 8.02
N TYR A 42 -4.97 2.03 7.50
CA TYR A 42 -4.53 0.85 8.24
C TYR A 42 -3.85 1.28 9.55
N LEU A 43 -2.89 2.19 9.51
CA LEU A 43 -2.18 2.67 10.71
C LEU A 43 -3.12 3.38 11.70
N SER A 44 -4.12 4.13 11.24
CA SER A 44 -5.10 4.79 12.12
C SER A 44 -5.96 3.80 12.91
N THR A 45 -6.08 2.56 12.44
CA THR A 45 -6.81 1.50 13.15
C THR A 45 -5.98 0.92 14.31
N PHE A 46 -4.65 1.03 14.26
CA PHE A 46 -3.73 0.48 15.27
C PHE A 46 -3.12 1.54 16.19
N TYR A 47 -3.06 2.81 15.77
CA TYR A 47 -2.32 3.87 16.48
C TYR A 47 -3.14 5.14 16.69
N LYS A 48 -2.86 5.82 17.80
CA LYS A 48 -3.44 7.11 18.17
C LYS A 48 -2.98 8.24 17.25
N ARG A 49 -3.77 9.32 17.18
CA ARG A 49 -3.49 10.48 16.32
C ARG A 49 -2.11 11.11 16.59
N ASN A 50 -1.72 11.19 17.85
CA ASN A 50 -0.43 11.77 18.25
C ASN A 50 0.79 10.90 17.89
N GLU A 51 0.62 9.58 17.75
CA GLU A 51 1.71 8.66 17.37
C GLU A 51 1.72 8.35 15.86
N LEU A 52 0.58 8.55 15.19
CA LEU A 52 0.39 8.25 13.78
C LEU A 52 1.36 9.02 12.90
N ALA A 53 1.54 10.33 13.16
CA ALA A 53 2.39 11.20 12.35
C ALA A 53 3.85 10.73 12.30
N LEU A 54 4.41 10.31 13.44
CA LEU A 54 5.78 9.78 13.52
C LEU A 54 5.90 8.49 12.69
N ARG A 55 4.94 7.57 12.83
CA ARG A 55 4.95 6.28 12.13
C ARG A 55 4.80 6.43 10.62
N VAL A 56 3.93 7.34 10.18
CA VAL A 56 3.81 7.69 8.75
C VAL A 56 5.10 8.34 8.24
N GLY A 57 5.74 9.21 9.04
CA GLY A 57 7.05 9.78 8.70
C GLY A 57 8.14 8.72 8.52
N LEU A 58 8.19 7.71 9.41
CA LEU A 58 9.10 6.58 9.29
C LEU A 58 8.82 5.75 8.03
N PHE A 59 7.55 5.54 7.68
CA PHE A 59 7.17 4.86 6.44
C PHE A 59 7.68 5.62 5.20
N TYR A 60 7.53 6.95 5.16
CA TYR A 60 8.07 7.78 4.08
C TYR A 60 9.60 7.77 4.00
N ALA A 61 10.28 7.72 5.14
CA ALA A 61 11.73 7.57 5.18
C ALA A 61 12.15 6.22 4.58
N ALA A 62 11.49 5.12 4.97
CA ALA A 62 11.73 3.80 4.40
C ALA A 62 11.43 3.75 2.89
N TYR A 63 10.35 4.41 2.44
CA TYR A 63 10.00 4.53 1.03
C TYR A 63 11.10 5.24 0.23
N SER A 64 11.64 6.34 0.75
CA SER A 64 12.75 7.08 0.13
C SER A 64 14.02 6.21 0.01
N ILE A 65 14.33 5.43 1.05
CA ILE A 65 15.45 4.50 1.07
C ILE A 65 15.25 3.39 0.03
N ALA A 66 14.05 2.82 -0.07
CA ALA A 66 13.71 1.82 -1.07
C ALA A 66 13.89 2.35 -2.50
N GLY A 67 13.54 3.62 -2.74
CA GLY A 67 13.80 4.30 -4.02
C GLY A 67 15.30 4.36 -4.37
N ALA A 68 16.18 4.62 -3.40
CA ALA A 68 17.62 4.60 -3.61
C ALA A 68 18.13 3.19 -3.98
N PHE A 69 17.59 2.14 -3.34
CA PHE A 69 17.90 0.75 -3.71
C PHE A 69 17.42 0.39 -5.13
N SER A 70 16.26 0.89 -5.57
CA SER A 70 15.80 0.70 -6.94
C SER A 70 16.79 1.27 -7.98
N GLY A 71 17.39 2.43 -7.68
CA GLY A 71 18.48 3.00 -8.49
C GLY A 71 19.72 2.11 -8.54
N LEU A 72 20.10 1.51 -7.41
CA LEU A 72 21.23 0.57 -7.35
C LEU A 72 20.96 -0.71 -8.16
N ILE A 73 19.74 -1.27 -8.07
CA ILE A 73 19.33 -2.43 -8.86
C ILE A 73 19.39 -2.11 -10.34
N THR A 74 18.88 -0.93 -10.72
CA THR A 74 18.93 -0.45 -12.11
C THR A 74 20.36 -0.42 -12.64
N PHE A 75 21.30 0.14 -11.86
CA PHE A 75 22.72 0.15 -12.22
C PHE A 75 23.29 -1.27 -12.43
N GLY A 76 22.95 -2.23 -11.57
CA GLY A 76 23.38 -3.63 -11.72
C GLY A 76 22.80 -4.30 -12.97
N VAL A 77 21.52 -4.06 -13.26
CA VAL A 77 20.83 -4.65 -14.42
C VAL A 77 21.38 -4.12 -15.75
N PHE A 78 21.84 -2.87 -15.81
CA PHE A 78 22.47 -2.31 -17.01
C PHE A 78 23.81 -2.94 -17.38
N HIS A 79 24.47 -3.67 -16.47
CA HIS A 79 25.71 -4.40 -16.76
C HIS A 79 25.46 -5.74 -17.47
N ILE A 80 24.21 -6.17 -17.61
CA ILE A 80 23.85 -7.42 -18.30
C ILE A 80 23.80 -7.15 -19.81
N GLN A 81 24.92 -7.37 -20.51
CA GLN A 81 25.08 -7.06 -21.94
C GLN A 81 24.82 -8.24 -22.89
N ASN A 82 24.65 -9.47 -22.38
CA ASN A 82 24.50 -10.69 -23.18
C ASN A 82 23.15 -11.39 -22.98
N SER A 83 22.04 -10.67 -23.16
CA SER A 83 20.71 -11.29 -23.10
C SER A 83 19.85 -10.90 -24.30
N GLU A 84 19.00 -11.82 -24.75
CA GLU A 84 17.99 -11.60 -25.80
C GLU A 84 16.99 -10.48 -25.43
N TYR A 85 16.90 -10.16 -24.13
CA TYR A 85 15.99 -9.16 -23.59
C TYR A 85 16.70 -7.85 -23.25
N ARG A 86 16.02 -6.71 -23.48
CA ARG A 86 16.53 -5.41 -23.06
C ARG A 86 16.59 -5.32 -21.53
N ALA A 87 17.60 -4.66 -20.98
CA ALA A 87 17.83 -4.48 -19.54
C ALA A 87 16.58 -4.08 -18.73
N TRP A 88 15.75 -3.18 -19.27
CA TRP A 88 14.53 -2.71 -18.59
C TRP A 88 13.49 -3.82 -18.31
N HIS A 89 13.46 -4.92 -19.08
CA HIS A 89 12.55 -6.04 -18.81
C HIS A 89 12.91 -6.76 -17.51
N PHE A 90 14.20 -6.94 -17.25
CA PHE A 90 14.66 -7.56 -15.99
C PHE A 90 14.31 -6.70 -14.79
N LEU A 91 14.34 -5.37 -14.92
CA LEU A 91 13.93 -4.47 -13.85
C LEU A 91 12.46 -4.73 -13.45
N PHE A 92 11.55 -4.78 -14.41
CA PHE A 92 10.13 -5.06 -14.13
C PHE A 92 9.89 -6.49 -13.63
N TRP A 93 10.66 -7.47 -14.08
CA TRP A 93 10.57 -8.84 -13.56
C TRP A 93 11.02 -8.94 -12.10
N ILE A 94 12.16 -8.33 -11.77
CA ILE A 94 12.70 -8.32 -10.41
C ILE A 94 11.76 -7.52 -9.49
N GLU A 95 11.42 -6.30 -9.86
CA GLU A 95 10.58 -5.42 -9.04
C GLU A 95 9.16 -5.98 -8.87
N GLY A 96 8.52 -6.41 -9.96
CA GLY A 96 7.18 -6.99 -9.93
C GLY A 96 7.14 -8.32 -9.18
N GLY A 97 8.12 -9.20 -9.41
CA GLY A 97 8.24 -10.49 -8.73
C GLY A 97 8.47 -10.34 -7.23
N CYS A 98 9.44 -9.51 -6.83
CA CYS A 98 9.71 -9.20 -5.43
C CYS A 98 8.47 -8.60 -4.76
N THR A 99 7.76 -7.68 -5.42
CA THR A 99 6.56 -7.05 -4.85
C THR A 99 5.45 -8.07 -4.58
N ILE A 100 5.19 -9.01 -5.50
CA ILE A 100 4.19 -10.06 -5.29
C ILE A 100 4.63 -10.99 -4.16
N PHE A 101 5.90 -11.38 -4.12
CA PHE A 101 6.45 -12.21 -3.06
C PHE A 101 6.28 -11.57 -1.68
N PHE A 102 6.68 -10.31 -1.52
CA PHE A 102 6.48 -9.57 -0.28
C PHE A 102 4.99 -9.34 0.02
N ALA A 103 4.13 -9.17 -0.98
CA ALA A 103 2.69 -9.06 -0.76
C ALA A 103 2.08 -10.36 -0.21
N ILE A 104 2.54 -11.52 -0.68
CA ILE A 104 2.10 -12.83 -0.15
C ILE A 104 2.62 -13.03 1.27
N LEU A 105 3.91 -12.72 1.52
CA LEU A 105 4.47 -12.78 2.87
C LEU A 105 3.74 -11.84 3.83
N ALA A 106 3.49 -10.61 3.42
CA ALA A 106 2.71 -9.65 4.20
C ALA A 106 1.29 -10.14 4.43
N PHE A 107 0.65 -10.78 3.44
CA PHE A 107 -0.69 -11.35 3.62
C PHE A 107 -0.73 -12.48 4.66
N LEU A 108 0.33 -13.30 4.74
CA LEU A 108 0.42 -14.37 5.73
C LEU A 108 0.85 -13.88 7.11
N TRP A 109 1.73 -12.88 7.17
CA TRP A 109 2.30 -12.39 8.42
C TRP A 109 1.45 -11.28 9.05
N LEU A 110 0.83 -10.40 8.26
CA LEU A 110 0.15 -9.22 8.80
C LEU A 110 -1.22 -9.59 9.40
N PRO A 111 -1.44 -9.38 10.71
CA PRO A 111 -2.72 -9.68 11.34
C PRO A 111 -3.81 -8.74 10.82
N ARG A 112 -4.94 -9.31 10.39
CA ARG A 112 -6.09 -8.60 9.81
C ARG A 112 -6.74 -7.55 10.73
N SER A 113 -6.46 -7.58 12.04
CA SER A 113 -7.04 -6.66 13.02
C SER A 113 -6.14 -6.57 14.26
N PRO A 114 -6.10 -5.43 14.98
CA PRO A 114 -5.43 -5.30 16.28
C PRO A 114 -5.90 -6.35 17.30
N VAL A 115 -7.13 -6.86 17.15
CA VAL A 115 -7.70 -7.90 18.02
C VAL A 115 -7.10 -9.30 17.73
N THR A 116 -6.65 -9.54 16.50
CA THR A 116 -6.10 -10.84 16.04
C THR A 116 -4.57 -10.93 16.16
N TRP A 117 -3.90 -9.90 16.67
CA TRP A 117 -2.45 -9.93 16.87
C TRP A 117 -2.10 -11.06 17.86
N TRP A 118 -1.47 -12.15 17.39
CA TRP A 118 -1.22 -13.36 18.19
C TRP A 118 -0.12 -13.16 19.25
N LEU A 119 0.65 -12.07 19.14
CA LEU A 119 1.75 -11.74 20.05
C LEU A 119 1.32 -10.94 21.29
N LEU A 120 0.07 -10.48 21.38
CA LEU A 120 -0.40 -9.59 22.45
C LEU A 120 -1.28 -10.38 23.42
N SER A 121 -1.03 -10.27 24.73
CA SER A 121 -1.87 -10.92 25.73
C SER A 121 -3.29 -10.34 25.71
N ALA A 122 -4.30 -11.13 26.09
CA ALA A 122 -5.71 -10.70 26.06
C ALA A 122 -5.93 -9.37 26.80
N HIS A 123 -5.20 -9.16 27.90
CA HIS A 123 -5.25 -7.94 28.70
C HIS A 123 -4.68 -6.71 27.97
N GLU A 124 -3.59 -6.88 27.22
CA GLU A 124 -2.97 -5.79 26.44
C GLU A 124 -3.84 -5.38 25.25
N LYS A 125 -4.58 -6.32 24.67
CA LYS A 125 -5.55 -6.04 23.60
C LYS A 125 -6.71 -5.19 24.10
N GLU A 126 -7.26 -5.55 25.26
CA GLU A 126 -8.35 -4.79 25.89
C GLU A 126 -7.90 -3.38 26.27
N LEU A 127 -6.70 -3.26 26.84
CA LEU A 127 -6.11 -1.97 27.21
C LEU A 127 -5.81 -1.11 25.97
N ALA A 128 -5.33 -1.70 24.88
CA ALA A 128 -5.10 -1.01 23.60
C ALA A 128 -6.42 -0.56 22.96
N HIS A 129 -7.45 -1.41 22.97
CA HIS A 129 -8.77 -1.09 22.44
C HIS A 129 -9.45 0.03 23.23
N ALA A 130 -9.43 -0.04 24.56
CA ALA A 130 -9.95 1.02 25.43
C ALA A 130 -9.20 2.35 25.22
N ARG A 131 -7.87 2.30 25.02
CA ARG A 131 -7.04 3.47 24.72
C ARG A 131 -7.33 4.09 23.35
N LEU A 132 -7.64 3.26 22.35
CA LEU A 132 -8.02 3.73 21.02
C LEU A 132 -9.43 4.33 21.06
N LEU A 133 -10.40 3.69 21.72
CA LEU A 133 -11.75 4.21 21.91
C LEU A 133 -11.80 5.52 22.69
N ALA A 134 -10.96 5.67 23.73
CA ALA A 134 -10.88 6.91 24.50
C ALA A 134 -10.32 8.10 23.68
N ASP A 135 -9.52 7.82 22.65
CA ASP A 135 -8.93 8.83 21.74
C ASP A 135 -9.75 9.02 20.45
N SER A 136 -10.69 8.10 20.18
CA SER A 136 -11.53 8.08 18.98
C SER A 136 -12.94 8.54 19.33
N SER A 137 -13.27 9.80 19.03
CA SER A 137 -14.66 10.29 19.05
C SER A 137 -15.54 9.72 17.92
N VAL A 138 -15.04 8.74 17.17
CA VAL A 138 -15.70 8.11 16.02
C VAL A 138 -16.03 6.66 16.40
N VAL A 139 -17.31 6.33 16.37
CA VAL A 139 -17.86 5.00 16.69
C VAL A 139 -17.20 3.95 15.79
N VAL A 140 -16.41 3.05 16.39
CA VAL A 140 -15.54 2.07 15.70
C VAL A 140 -16.33 0.93 15.00
N GLU A 141 -17.66 0.99 14.98
CA GLU A 141 -18.52 -0.09 14.50
C GLU A 141 -19.55 0.32 13.44
N GLU A 142 -19.35 1.44 12.73
CA GLU A 142 -20.19 1.78 11.59
C GLU A 142 -19.71 1.02 10.34
N LYS A 143 -20.52 0.06 9.87
CA LYS A 143 -20.26 -0.63 8.59
C LYS A 143 -20.18 0.44 7.50
N LEU A 144 -19.03 0.55 6.84
CA LEU A 144 -18.83 1.41 5.68
C LEU A 144 -19.88 1.08 4.59
N ASN A 145 -20.97 1.83 4.60
CA ASN A 145 -22.02 1.71 3.60
C ASN A 145 -21.60 2.54 2.39
N ILE A 146 -21.13 1.87 1.34
CA ILE A 146 -20.70 2.49 0.09
C ILE A 146 -21.79 3.37 -0.55
N ARG A 147 -23.08 3.15 -0.21
CA ARG A 147 -24.18 4.02 -0.62
C ARG A 147 -24.16 5.36 0.11
N ASP A 148 -23.86 5.38 1.40
CA ASP A 148 -23.83 6.61 2.20
C ASP A 148 -22.60 7.45 1.83
N ALA A 149 -21.46 6.82 1.57
CA ALA A 149 -20.27 7.51 1.04
C ALA A 149 -20.53 8.18 -0.33
N PHE A 150 -21.32 7.55 -1.20
CA PHE A 150 -21.68 8.13 -2.50
C PHE A 150 -22.76 9.21 -2.39
N ASN A 151 -23.67 9.09 -1.41
CA ASN A 151 -24.66 10.12 -1.10
C ASN A 151 -24.00 11.39 -0.52
N SER A 152 -23.00 11.26 0.37
CA SER A 152 -22.23 12.40 0.87
C SER A 152 -21.43 13.13 -0.21
N PHE A 153 -21.02 12.43 -1.28
CA PHE A 153 -20.37 13.07 -2.44
C PHE A 153 -21.36 13.85 -3.32
N LYS A 154 -22.66 13.52 -3.24
CA LYS A 154 -23.75 14.20 -3.93
C LYS A 154 -24.27 15.41 -3.14
N ASP A 155 -24.09 15.42 -1.82
CA ASP A 155 -24.38 16.56 -0.94
C ASP A 155 -23.27 17.62 -1.05
N TRP A 156 -23.31 18.40 -2.13
CA TRP A 156 -22.47 19.60 -2.32
C TRP A 156 -22.81 20.74 -1.33
N ASN A 157 -23.91 20.67 -0.59
CA ASN A 157 -24.49 21.83 0.10
C ASN A 157 -24.24 21.97 1.61
N THR A 158 -23.49 21.09 2.27
CA THR A 158 -23.02 21.37 3.65
C THR A 158 -21.72 22.15 3.62
N GLY A 159 -21.86 23.40 3.19
CA GLY A 159 -20.83 24.42 3.26
C GLY A 159 -20.61 24.90 4.70
N PHE A 160 -19.37 25.32 4.92
CA PHE A 160 -18.92 26.25 5.96
C PHE A 160 -20.04 27.04 6.65
N GLY A 161 -20.26 26.75 7.92
CA GLY A 161 -21.00 27.56 8.88
C GLY A 161 -20.24 27.55 10.19
#